data_AF-A0A6A3A1D9-F1
#
_entry.id   AF-A0A6A3A1D9-F1
#
_cell.length_a   1.000
_cell.length_b   1.000
_cell.length_c   1.000
_cell.angle_alpha   90.00
_cell.angle_beta   90.00
_cell.angle_gamma   90.00
#
_symmetry.space_group_name_H-M   'P 1'
#
loop_
_entity.id
_entity.type
_entity.pdbx_description
1 polymer ?
#
loop_
_entity_poly.entity_id
_entity_poly.type
_entity_poly.pdbx_seq_one_letter_code
_entity_poly.pdbx_strand_id
1 'polypeptide(L)'
;MTLAHHVAGCNYENQTKWGSKMGFRYGSFVEDFYTGYRLQCEGWKSIFCNPERDAFLGDVPITLVDVLGQCKRWCIGLFEVTFSKYNTLIYGSQSMGVLMSLAYSHYAFWPIWCVPVTFYCLIPQLALVNRVSIFPNASDPWVFLNVFLVLSVYGPDLLDFVSDGGTVRRWWNAQRLWMIRGLTCYLFGLIEYVLKSTGVSPHGFSLTSKVLDDAQSKRYGQGVFEFGVPSPLFVPLTTDAIINLFSFTLGLTGF
;
A
#
# COMPACT_ATOMS: atom_id res chain seq x y z
N MET A 1 -26.04 -21.55 -28.63
CA MET A 1 -26.13 -21.44 -27.15
C MET A 1 -25.55 -22.65 -26.42
N THR A 2 -25.80 -23.89 -26.88
CA THR A 2 -25.29 -25.11 -26.22
C THR A 2 -23.76 -25.14 -26.02
N LEU A 3 -22.99 -24.71 -27.02
CA LEU A 3 -21.53 -24.62 -26.91
C LEU A 3 -21.09 -23.55 -25.89
N ALA A 4 -21.81 -22.41 -25.81
CA ALA A 4 -21.54 -21.37 -24.83
C ALA A 4 -21.78 -21.86 -23.39
N HIS A 5 -22.86 -22.63 -23.16
CA HIS A 5 -23.11 -23.28 -21.87
C HIS A 5 -22.03 -24.32 -21.52
N HIS A 6 -21.54 -25.06 -22.52
CA HIS A 6 -20.47 -26.04 -22.30
C HIS A 6 -19.16 -25.37 -21.86
N VAL A 7 -18.74 -24.28 -22.51
CA VAL A 7 -17.51 -23.56 -22.14
C VAL A 7 -17.62 -22.73 -20.86
N ALA A 8 -18.84 -22.39 -20.43
CA ALA A 8 -19.11 -21.72 -19.16
C ALA A 8 -19.33 -22.71 -17.99
N GLY A 9 -19.16 -24.01 -18.22
CA GLY A 9 -19.32 -25.04 -17.18
C GLY A 9 -18.26 -24.92 -16.09
N CYS A 10 -18.62 -25.20 -14.84
CA CYS A 10 -17.72 -25.10 -13.68
C CYS A 10 -16.50 -26.04 -13.75
N ASN A 11 -16.58 -27.09 -14.55
CA ASN A 11 -15.52 -28.06 -14.79
C ASN A 11 -14.69 -27.77 -16.04
N TYR A 12 -14.99 -26.71 -16.80
CA TYR A 12 -14.33 -26.42 -18.07
C TYR A 12 -12.82 -26.21 -17.91
N GLU A 13 -12.41 -25.60 -16.81
CA GLU A 13 -11.00 -25.31 -16.54
C GLU A 13 -10.25 -26.49 -15.92
N ASN A 14 -10.96 -27.56 -15.51
CA ASN A 14 -10.36 -28.68 -14.81
C ASN A 14 -9.32 -29.39 -15.67
N GLN A 15 -8.12 -29.61 -15.11
CA GLN A 15 -6.96 -30.20 -15.81
C GLN A 15 -6.52 -29.43 -17.07
N THR A 16 -6.96 -28.19 -17.24
CA THR A 16 -6.52 -27.33 -18.34
C THR A 16 -5.37 -26.41 -17.93
N LYS A 17 -4.88 -25.60 -18.87
CA LYS A 17 -3.88 -24.56 -18.64
C LYS A 17 -4.49 -23.19 -18.34
N TRP A 18 -5.82 -23.08 -18.23
CA TRP A 18 -6.50 -21.86 -17.78
C TRP A 18 -6.02 -21.47 -16.39
N GLY A 19 -5.84 -20.17 -16.14
CA GLY A 19 -5.35 -19.66 -14.87
C GLY A 19 -3.85 -19.77 -14.64
N SER A 20 -3.22 -20.82 -15.18
CA SER A 20 -1.79 -21.09 -14.99
C SER A 20 -0.92 -20.56 -16.13
N LYS A 21 -1.35 -20.76 -17.38
CA LYS A 21 -0.65 -20.28 -18.59
C LYS A 21 -1.49 -19.38 -19.49
N MET A 22 -2.82 -19.47 -19.41
CA MET A 22 -3.73 -18.72 -20.28
C MET A 22 -4.77 -17.97 -19.44
N GLY A 23 -5.28 -16.86 -19.99
CA GLY A 23 -6.24 -16.01 -19.31
C GLY A 23 -5.62 -15.25 -18.13
N PHE A 24 -6.49 -14.83 -17.20
CA PHE A 24 -6.07 -14.22 -15.93
C PHE A 24 -5.27 -15.21 -15.09
N ARG A 25 -4.16 -14.77 -14.52
CA ARG A 25 -3.26 -15.63 -13.76
C ARG A 25 -3.75 -15.80 -12.33
N TYR A 26 -3.91 -17.04 -11.90
CA TYR A 26 -4.40 -17.40 -10.57
C TYR A 26 -3.29 -17.33 -9.52
N GLY A 27 -3.69 -17.20 -8.26
CA GLY A 27 -2.79 -17.34 -7.11
C GLY A 27 -2.35 -16.02 -6.45
N SER A 28 -2.93 -14.89 -6.84
CA SER A 28 -2.73 -13.61 -6.15
C SER A 28 -4.04 -12.82 -6.06
N PHE A 29 -4.24 -12.06 -4.99
CA PHE A 29 -5.31 -11.06 -4.87
C PHE A 29 -5.12 -9.81 -5.76
N VAL A 30 -3.95 -9.65 -6.38
CA VAL A 30 -3.69 -8.62 -7.40
C VAL A 30 -3.51 -9.29 -8.76
N GLU A 31 -4.55 -9.98 -9.22
CA GLU A 31 -4.51 -10.76 -10.45
C GLU A 31 -4.26 -9.88 -11.68
N ASP A 32 -4.69 -8.62 -11.64
CA ASP A 32 -4.43 -7.60 -12.65
C ASP A 32 -2.92 -7.34 -12.83
N PHE A 33 -2.25 -6.96 -11.73
CA PHE A 33 -0.81 -6.76 -11.65
C PHE A 33 -0.07 -8.05 -12.01
N TYR A 34 -0.47 -9.18 -11.42
CA TYR A 34 0.20 -10.45 -11.63
C TYR A 34 0.08 -10.93 -13.07
N THR A 35 -1.09 -10.80 -13.70
CA THR A 35 -1.30 -11.17 -15.10
C THR A 35 -0.47 -10.29 -16.02
N GLY A 36 -0.49 -8.96 -15.83
CA GLY A 36 0.31 -8.02 -16.62
C GLY A 36 1.80 -8.31 -16.52
N TYR A 37 2.30 -8.53 -15.31
CA TYR A 37 3.68 -8.93 -15.04
C TYR A 37 4.06 -10.22 -15.79
N ARG A 38 3.21 -11.25 -15.71
CA ARG A 38 3.47 -12.54 -16.36
C ARG A 38 3.47 -12.44 -17.88
N LEU A 39 2.59 -11.63 -18.46
CA LEU A 39 2.58 -11.37 -19.89
C LEU A 39 3.87 -10.65 -20.33
N GLN A 40 4.34 -9.66 -19.57
CA GLN A 40 5.61 -9.01 -19.90
C GLN A 40 6.81 -9.98 -19.80
N CYS A 41 6.82 -10.88 -18.81
CA CYS A 41 7.83 -11.94 -18.74
C CYS A 41 7.76 -12.91 -19.93
N GLU A 42 6.61 -13.02 -20.59
CA GLU A 42 6.40 -13.83 -21.80
C GLU A 42 6.72 -13.05 -23.09
N GLY A 43 7.25 -11.82 -22.99
CA GLY A 43 7.72 -11.00 -24.11
C GLY A 43 6.69 -10.02 -24.65
N TRP A 44 5.51 -9.91 -24.03
CA TRP A 44 4.51 -8.91 -24.42
C TRP A 44 4.96 -7.50 -24.05
N LYS A 45 4.57 -6.52 -24.88
CA LYS A 45 4.83 -5.09 -24.64
C LYS A 45 3.53 -4.36 -24.38
N SER A 46 3.49 -3.57 -23.31
CA SER A 46 2.37 -2.69 -22.99
C SER A 46 2.59 -1.29 -23.59
N ILE A 47 1.49 -0.60 -23.90
CA ILE A 47 1.50 0.80 -24.33
C ILE A 47 0.66 1.59 -23.31
N PHE A 48 1.22 2.68 -22.80
CA PHE A 48 0.50 3.63 -21.95
C PHE A 48 0.04 4.81 -22.82
N CYS A 49 -1.25 5.14 -22.76
CA CYS A 49 -1.85 6.24 -23.50
C CYS A 49 -2.54 7.17 -22.50
N ASN A 50 -2.16 8.45 -22.50
CA ASN A 50 -2.71 9.48 -21.65
C ASN A 50 -3.39 10.56 -22.51
N PRO A 51 -4.67 10.37 -22.90
CA PRO A 51 -5.40 11.37 -23.67
C PRO A 51 -5.70 12.61 -22.82
N GLU A 52 -5.85 13.78 -23.46
CA GLU A 52 -6.17 15.05 -22.77
C GLU A 52 -7.50 14.98 -22.00
N ARG A 53 -8.47 14.25 -22.53
CA ARG A 53 -9.73 13.95 -21.84
C ARG A 53 -9.68 12.55 -21.26
N ASP A 54 -9.98 12.45 -19.96
CA ASP A 54 -10.13 11.18 -19.28
C ASP A 54 -11.10 10.25 -20.02
N ALA A 55 -10.57 9.14 -20.53
CA ALA A 55 -11.35 8.14 -21.26
C ALA A 55 -12.17 7.23 -20.31
N PHE A 56 -11.70 7.09 -19.06
CA PHE A 56 -12.31 6.24 -18.05
C PHE A 56 -12.40 7.01 -16.74
N LEU A 57 -13.59 7.06 -16.15
CA LEU A 57 -13.85 7.63 -14.84
C LEU A 57 -14.37 6.52 -13.92
N GLY A 58 -13.91 6.52 -12.67
CA GLY A 58 -14.32 5.54 -11.67
C GLY A 58 -14.50 6.21 -10.31
N ASP A 59 -15.33 5.58 -9.49
CA ASP A 59 -15.52 6.02 -8.11
C ASP A 59 -14.34 5.56 -7.24
N VAL A 60 -13.97 6.44 -6.30
CA VAL A 60 -12.93 6.16 -5.31
C VAL A 60 -13.56 5.91 -3.94
N PRO A 61 -12.92 5.10 -3.08
CA PRO A 61 -13.37 4.99 -1.70
C PRO A 61 -13.33 6.35 -0.99
N ILE A 62 -14.45 6.74 -0.36
CA ILE A 62 -14.58 8.03 0.32
C ILE A 62 -14.40 7.96 1.84
N THR A 63 -14.25 6.75 2.39
CA THR A 63 -13.97 6.51 3.81
C THR A 63 -12.58 5.92 4.01
N LEU A 64 -11.98 6.19 5.17
CA LEU A 64 -10.68 5.61 5.51
C LEU A 64 -10.73 4.09 5.59
N VAL A 65 -11.76 3.50 6.22
CA VAL A 65 -11.84 2.03 6.35
C VAL A 65 -11.88 1.34 4.99
N ASP A 66 -12.56 1.93 4.00
CA ASP A 66 -12.65 1.35 2.66
C ASP A 66 -11.31 1.45 1.91
N VAL A 67 -10.62 2.60 2.02
CA VAL A 67 -9.26 2.79 1.49
C VAL A 67 -8.30 1.77 2.11
N LEU A 68 -8.31 1.62 3.44
CA LEU A 68 -7.41 0.70 4.14
C LEU A 68 -7.74 -0.76 3.85
N GLY A 69 -9.03 -1.10 3.75
CA GLY A 69 -9.48 -2.45 3.39
C GLY A 69 -9.08 -2.84 1.97
N GLN A 70 -9.27 -1.93 1.01
CA GLN A 70 -8.79 -2.11 -0.36
C GLN A 70 -7.27 -2.29 -0.40
N CYS A 71 -6.55 -1.39 0.27
CA CYS A 71 -5.11 -1.44 0.32
C CYS A 71 -4.58 -2.72 0.98
N LYS A 72 -5.24 -3.22 2.03
CA LYS A 72 -4.86 -4.49 2.67
C LYS A 72 -4.88 -5.64 1.66
N ARG A 73 -5.91 -5.72 0.81
CA ARG A 73 -6.01 -6.75 -0.25
C ARG A 73 -4.86 -6.63 -1.24
N TRP A 74 -4.51 -5.41 -1.66
CA TRP A 74 -3.34 -5.19 -2.50
C TRP A 74 -2.07 -5.68 -1.82
N CYS A 75 -1.87 -5.37 -0.54
CA CYS A 75 -0.68 -5.81 0.20
C CYS A 75 -0.55 -7.33 0.23
N ILE A 76 -1.64 -8.05 0.54
CA ILE A 76 -1.62 -9.52 0.55
C ILE A 76 -1.27 -10.05 -0.84
N GLY A 77 -1.93 -9.55 -1.89
CA GLY A 77 -1.66 -9.96 -3.27
C GLY A 77 -0.21 -9.71 -3.69
N LEU A 78 0.33 -8.53 -3.37
CA LEU A 78 1.71 -8.18 -3.70
C LEU A 78 2.73 -9.05 -2.95
N PHE A 79 2.46 -9.43 -1.69
CA PHE A 79 3.28 -10.42 -1.00
C PHE A 79 3.18 -11.81 -1.65
N GLU A 80 1.99 -12.24 -2.07
CA GLU A 80 1.83 -13.49 -2.82
C GLU A 80 2.66 -13.50 -4.10
N VAL A 81 2.71 -12.38 -4.85
CA VAL A 81 3.58 -12.26 -6.03
C VAL A 81 5.06 -12.28 -5.63
N THR A 82 5.43 -11.47 -4.64
CA THR A 82 6.82 -11.29 -4.15
C THR A 82 7.47 -12.62 -3.76
N PHE A 83 6.73 -13.46 -3.06
CA PHE A 83 7.24 -14.74 -2.54
C PHE A 83 6.79 -15.95 -3.38
N SER A 84 6.20 -15.71 -4.57
CA SER A 84 5.87 -16.79 -5.50
C SER A 84 7.11 -17.36 -6.20
N LYS A 85 6.90 -18.52 -6.86
CA LYS A 85 7.86 -19.07 -7.85
C LYS A 85 8.21 -18.07 -8.95
N TYR A 86 7.32 -17.13 -9.23
CA TYR A 86 7.45 -16.13 -10.29
C TYR A 86 7.71 -14.75 -9.68
N ASN A 87 8.63 -14.68 -8.72
CA ASN A 87 8.96 -13.43 -8.05
C ASN A 87 9.59 -12.42 -9.01
N THR A 88 9.31 -11.14 -8.75
CA THR A 88 9.68 -10.04 -9.64
C THR A 88 11.18 -9.83 -9.75
N LEU A 89 11.97 -10.17 -8.72
CA LEU A 89 13.42 -9.96 -8.69
C LEU A 89 14.18 -11.00 -9.50
N ILE A 90 13.98 -12.29 -9.24
CA ILE A 90 14.74 -13.38 -9.88
C ILE A 90 14.10 -13.74 -11.21
N TYR A 91 12.83 -14.17 -11.20
CA TYR A 91 12.17 -14.60 -12.42
C TYR A 91 11.95 -13.41 -13.38
N GLY A 92 11.57 -12.25 -12.83
CA GLY A 92 11.41 -11.04 -13.63
C GLY A 92 12.71 -10.57 -14.29
N SER A 93 13.84 -10.52 -13.56
CA SER A 93 15.10 -10.04 -14.14
C SER A 93 15.61 -10.96 -15.25
N GLN A 94 15.43 -12.27 -15.09
CA GLN A 94 15.75 -13.27 -16.11
C GLN A 94 14.87 -13.19 -17.36
N SER A 95 13.60 -12.80 -17.20
CA SER A 95 12.61 -12.87 -18.29
C SER A 95 12.45 -11.57 -19.08
N MET A 96 12.46 -10.42 -18.40
CA MET A 96 12.18 -9.10 -19.00
C MET A 96 13.31 -8.08 -18.78
N GLY A 97 14.44 -8.51 -18.19
CA GLY A 97 15.59 -7.66 -17.90
C GLY A 97 15.49 -6.91 -16.57
N VAL A 98 16.64 -6.41 -16.11
CA VAL A 98 16.81 -5.86 -14.76
C VAL A 98 15.97 -4.60 -14.52
N LEU A 99 15.93 -3.66 -15.47
CA LEU A 99 15.23 -2.39 -15.27
C LEU A 99 13.72 -2.57 -15.11
N MET A 100 13.10 -3.36 -15.99
CA MET A 100 11.67 -3.65 -15.91
C MET A 100 11.37 -4.49 -14.65
N SER A 101 12.23 -5.46 -14.33
CA SER A 101 12.16 -6.23 -13.09
C SER A 101 12.19 -5.36 -11.85
N LEU A 102 13.04 -4.34 -11.79
CA LEU A 102 13.10 -3.40 -10.68
C LEU A 102 11.82 -2.57 -10.58
N ALA A 103 11.25 -2.11 -11.69
CA ALA A 103 9.98 -1.38 -11.68
C ALA A 103 8.84 -2.24 -11.11
N TYR A 104 8.70 -3.49 -11.55
CA TYR A 104 7.72 -4.42 -10.97
C TYR A 104 8.03 -4.75 -9.50
N SER A 105 9.31 -4.90 -9.15
CA SER A 105 9.73 -5.20 -7.78
C SER A 105 9.45 -4.04 -6.83
N HIS A 106 9.57 -2.79 -7.27
CA HIS A 106 9.18 -1.63 -6.47
C HIS A 106 7.74 -1.74 -5.99
N TYR A 107 6.81 -2.11 -6.89
CA TYR A 107 5.40 -2.33 -6.52
C TYR A 107 5.19 -3.59 -5.70
N ALA A 108 5.82 -4.71 -6.08
CA ALA A 108 5.67 -5.98 -5.36
C ALA A 108 6.12 -5.88 -3.89
N PHE A 109 7.24 -5.21 -3.64
CA PHE A 109 7.80 -5.02 -2.29
C PHE A 109 7.22 -3.82 -1.56
N TRP A 110 6.35 -3.01 -2.18
CA TRP A 110 5.79 -1.82 -1.55
C TRP A 110 5.19 -2.04 -0.15
N PRO A 111 4.49 -3.15 0.15
CA PRO A 111 3.96 -3.37 1.49
C PRO A 111 5.02 -3.59 2.56
N ILE A 112 6.28 -3.92 2.21
CA ILE A 112 7.36 -4.16 3.18
C ILE A 112 7.71 -2.91 3.99
N TRP A 113 7.33 -1.72 3.50
CA TRP A 113 7.46 -0.47 4.21
C TRP A 113 6.76 -0.45 5.57
N CYS A 114 5.81 -1.36 5.85
CA CYS A 114 5.24 -1.50 7.20
C CYS A 114 6.31 -1.70 8.28
N VAL A 115 7.39 -2.44 7.98
CA VAL A 115 8.43 -2.73 8.96
C VAL A 115 9.17 -1.45 9.37
N PRO A 116 9.90 -0.75 8.47
CA PRO A 116 10.60 0.47 8.84
C PRO A 116 9.65 1.57 9.34
N VAL A 117 8.44 1.69 8.78
CA VAL A 117 7.45 2.69 9.26
C VAL A 117 7.06 2.40 10.71
N THR A 118 6.75 1.14 11.06
CA THR A 118 6.39 0.78 12.45
C THR A 118 7.53 1.06 13.42
N PHE A 119 8.78 0.75 13.05
CA PHE A 119 9.94 1.10 13.88
C PHE A 119 10.09 2.61 14.04
N TYR A 120 10.02 3.36 12.94
CA TYR A 120 10.16 4.80 12.95
C TYR A 120 9.06 5.49 13.76
N CYS A 121 7.85 4.93 13.75
CA CYS A 121 6.74 5.37 14.57
C CYS A 121 6.92 5.11 16.07
N LEU A 122 7.83 4.23 16.52
CA LEU A 122 7.98 3.90 17.95
C LEU A 122 9.31 4.36 18.56
N ILE A 123 10.36 4.49 17.74
CA ILE A 123 11.71 4.86 18.21
C ILE A 123 11.74 6.21 18.94
N PRO A 124 11.16 7.32 18.41
CA PRO A 124 11.17 8.60 19.10
C PRO A 124 10.49 8.57 20.47
N GLN A 125 9.39 7.83 20.59
CA GLN A 125 8.59 7.69 21.81
C GLN A 125 9.35 6.91 22.86
N LEU A 126 10.03 5.82 22.46
CA LEU A 126 10.89 5.03 23.35
C LEU A 126 12.12 5.84 23.78
N ALA A 127 12.75 6.57 22.85
CA ALA A 127 13.87 7.44 23.16
C ALA A 127 13.51 8.50 24.19
N LEU A 128 12.34 9.13 24.03
CA LEU A 128 11.85 10.16 24.94
C LEU A 128 11.57 9.61 26.35
N VAL A 129 10.91 8.44 26.45
CA VAL A 129 10.64 7.79 27.74
C VAL A 129 11.93 7.38 28.46
N ASN A 130 12.91 6.88 27.71
CA ASN A 130 14.21 6.47 28.26
C ASN A 130 15.22 7.61 28.43
N ARG A 131 14.84 8.86 28.08
CA ARG A 131 15.69 10.05 28.13
C ARG A 131 16.99 9.90 27.32
N VAL A 132 16.91 9.18 26.19
CA VAL A 132 18.03 9.00 25.27
C VAL A 132 17.86 9.96 24.10
N SER A 133 18.89 10.78 23.82
CA SER A 133 18.89 11.60 22.61
C SER A 133 19.22 10.74 21.40
N ILE A 134 18.33 10.73 20.41
CA ILE A 134 18.54 10.07 19.10
C ILE A 134 19.06 11.04 18.03
N PHE A 135 19.06 12.34 18.32
CA PHE A 135 19.54 13.39 17.42
C PHE A 135 20.79 14.08 18.00
N PRO A 136 21.67 14.61 17.13
CA PRO A 136 22.80 15.41 17.58
C PRO A 136 22.32 16.68 18.29
N ASN A 137 23.17 17.20 19.18
CA ASN A 137 22.90 18.47 19.87
C ASN A 137 22.82 19.63 18.88
N ALA A 138 22.05 20.67 19.19
CA ALA A 138 21.87 21.83 18.31
C ALA A 138 23.19 22.57 17.97
N SER A 139 24.20 22.46 18.83
CA SER A 139 25.54 23.02 18.63
C SER A 139 26.42 22.19 17.69
N ASP A 140 25.99 20.98 17.35
CA ASP A 140 26.75 20.05 16.54
C ASP A 140 26.54 20.35 15.04
N PRO A 141 27.61 20.54 14.24
CA PRO A 141 27.51 20.68 12.80
C PRO A 141 26.73 19.56 12.09
N TRP A 142 26.64 18.36 12.66
CA TRP A 142 25.84 17.25 12.11
C TRP A 142 24.33 17.56 12.01
N VAL A 143 23.83 18.58 12.71
CA VAL A 143 22.45 19.06 12.54
C VAL A 143 22.19 19.51 11.10
N PHE A 144 23.18 20.15 10.44
CA PHE A 144 23.04 20.58 9.05
C PHE A 144 22.85 19.42 8.09
N LEU A 145 23.50 18.27 8.35
CA LEU A 145 23.29 17.06 7.56
C LEU A 145 21.84 16.56 7.69
N ASN A 146 21.28 16.55 8.89
CA ASN A 146 19.90 16.14 9.12
C ASN A 146 18.90 17.04 8.39
N VAL A 147 19.09 18.37 8.48
CA VAL A 147 18.26 19.34 7.75
C VAL A 147 18.37 19.13 6.24
N PHE A 148 19.59 18.94 5.73
CA PHE A 148 19.83 18.67 4.31
C PHE A 148 19.14 17.39 3.84
N LEU A 149 19.17 16.31 4.62
CA LEU A 149 18.50 15.06 4.30
C LEU A 149 16.98 15.22 4.23
N VAL A 150 16.38 15.93 5.19
CA VAL A 150 14.93 16.20 5.17
C VAL A 150 14.54 17.02 3.95
N LEU A 151 15.29 18.09 3.65
CA LEU A 151 15.00 18.95 2.51
C LEU A 151 15.24 18.25 1.17
N SER A 152 16.27 17.41 1.06
CA SER A 152 16.58 16.69 -0.19
C SER A 152 15.60 15.57 -0.50
N VAL A 153 14.91 15.01 0.50
CA VAL A 153 13.85 14.01 0.30
C VAL A 153 12.50 14.67 0.04
N TYR A 154 12.04 15.55 0.94
CA TYR A 154 10.69 16.11 0.84
C TYR A 154 10.58 17.28 -0.13
N GLY A 155 11.68 17.99 -0.41
CA GLY A 155 11.69 19.15 -1.30
C GLY A 155 11.36 18.77 -2.75
N PRO A 156 12.12 17.86 -3.39
CA PRO A 156 11.82 17.39 -4.75
C PRO A 156 10.44 16.72 -4.84
N ASP A 157 10.07 15.88 -3.88
CA ASP A 157 8.75 15.22 -3.86
C ASP A 157 7.59 16.22 -3.83
N LEU A 158 7.71 17.29 -3.03
CA LEU A 158 6.73 18.38 -3.03
C LEU A 158 6.73 19.16 -4.36
N LEU A 159 7.91 19.43 -4.92
CA LEU A 159 8.04 20.16 -6.18
C LEU A 159 7.40 19.41 -7.34
N ASP A 160 7.65 18.10 -7.45
CA ASP A 160 7.07 17.22 -8.45
C ASP A 160 5.55 17.18 -8.28
N PHE A 161 5.07 16.98 -7.05
CA PHE A 161 3.63 16.93 -6.75
C PHE A 161 2.89 18.23 -7.14
N VAL A 162 3.51 19.39 -6.92
CA VAL A 162 2.93 20.68 -7.31
C VAL A 162 3.05 20.93 -8.81
N SER A 163 4.13 20.49 -9.44
CA SER A 163 4.34 20.60 -10.89
C SER A 163 3.31 19.79 -11.67
N ASP A 164 2.85 18.67 -11.12
CA ASP A 164 1.76 17.85 -11.65
C ASP A 164 0.35 18.42 -11.37
N GLY A 165 0.25 19.67 -10.93
CA GLY A 165 -1.03 20.35 -10.65
C GLY A 165 -1.63 20.03 -9.28
N GLY A 166 -0.86 19.37 -8.40
CA GLY A 166 -1.23 19.16 -7.00
C GLY A 166 -1.14 20.43 -6.16
N THR A 167 -1.75 20.40 -4.97
CA THR A 167 -1.61 21.48 -3.98
C THR A 167 -0.78 21.01 -2.79
N VAL A 168 -0.11 21.93 -2.09
CA VAL A 168 0.66 21.64 -0.87
C VAL A 168 -0.20 20.90 0.18
N ARG A 169 -1.48 21.27 0.31
CA ARG A 169 -2.41 20.60 1.22
C ARG A 169 -2.69 19.15 0.80
N ARG A 170 -2.86 18.90 -0.51
CA ARG A 170 -3.05 17.53 -1.04
C ARG A 170 -1.78 16.70 -0.86
N TRP A 171 -0.61 17.26 -1.11
CA TRP A 171 0.67 16.62 -0.84
C TRP A 171 0.82 16.22 0.62
N TRP A 172 0.56 17.15 1.55
CA TRP A 172 0.64 16.87 2.98
C TRP A 172 -0.33 15.76 3.42
N ASN A 173 -1.55 15.77 2.87
CA ASN A 173 -2.52 14.71 3.11
C ASN A 173 -2.06 13.36 2.52
N ALA A 174 -1.37 13.35 1.38
CA ALA A 174 -0.80 12.14 0.80
C ALA A 174 0.30 11.55 1.70
N GLN A 175 1.20 12.38 2.24
CA GLN A 175 2.23 11.95 3.21
C GLN A 175 1.59 11.34 4.47
N ARG A 176 0.55 12.00 5.02
CA ARG A 176 -0.20 11.47 6.16
C ARG A 176 -0.86 10.12 5.85
N LEU A 177 -1.50 10.00 4.69
CA LEU A 177 -2.16 8.77 4.29
C LEU A 177 -1.14 7.64 4.07
N TRP A 178 0.04 7.95 3.52
CA TRP A 178 1.13 6.97 3.36
C TRP A 178 1.58 6.39 4.71
N MET A 179 1.77 7.24 5.75
CA MET A 179 2.10 6.78 7.10
C MET A 179 0.98 5.93 7.72
N ILE A 180 -0.28 6.38 7.59
CA ILE A 180 -1.44 5.62 8.09
C ILE A 180 -1.47 4.23 7.44
N ARG A 181 -1.29 4.15 6.11
CA ARG A 181 -1.29 2.87 5.39
C ARG A 181 -0.15 1.95 5.84
N GLY A 182 1.05 2.50 6.02
CA GLY A 182 2.22 1.77 6.50
C GLY A 182 2.00 1.11 7.86
N LEU A 183 1.47 1.86 8.82
CA LEU A 183 1.21 1.38 10.18
C LEU A 183 -0.01 0.43 10.28
N THR A 184 -0.96 0.56 9.35
CA THR A 184 -2.23 -0.18 9.38
C THR A 184 -2.29 -1.28 8.33
N CYS A 185 -2.81 -0.99 7.14
CA CYS A 185 -3.13 -2.00 6.13
C CYS A 185 -1.91 -2.76 5.60
N TYR A 186 -0.71 -2.17 5.58
CA TYR A 186 0.50 -2.88 5.16
C TYR A 186 0.89 -3.92 6.23
N LEU A 187 0.88 -3.52 7.50
CA LEU A 187 1.16 -4.41 8.63
C LEU A 187 0.14 -5.54 8.71
N PHE A 188 -1.15 -5.23 8.62
CA PHE A 188 -2.21 -6.24 8.60
C PHE A 188 -2.10 -7.16 7.38
N GLY A 189 -1.76 -6.61 6.20
CA GLY A 189 -1.54 -7.40 5.00
C GLY A 189 -0.36 -8.36 5.14
N LEU A 190 0.73 -7.93 5.78
CA LEU A 190 1.88 -8.78 6.09
C LEU A 190 1.50 -9.91 7.06
N ILE A 191 0.82 -9.58 8.17
CA ILE A 191 0.37 -10.57 9.14
C ILE A 191 -0.54 -11.60 8.48
N GLU A 192 -1.53 -11.16 7.70
CA GLU A 192 -2.48 -12.04 7.02
C GLU A 192 -1.79 -12.93 5.99
N TYR A 193 -0.83 -12.39 5.24
CA TYR A 193 0.00 -13.16 4.32
C TYR A 193 0.83 -14.23 5.04
N VAL A 194 1.49 -13.89 6.15
CA VAL A 194 2.30 -14.84 6.94
C VAL A 194 1.43 -15.95 7.54
N LEU A 195 0.26 -15.60 8.07
CA LEU A 195 -0.71 -16.57 8.59
C LEU A 195 -1.16 -17.53 7.48
N LYS A 196 -1.54 -16.99 6.31
CA LYS A 196 -1.92 -17.80 5.15
C LYS A 196 -0.78 -18.72 4.69
N SER A 197 0.44 -18.21 4.65
CA SER A 197 1.64 -18.95 4.22
C SER A 197 2.02 -20.10 5.18
N THR A 198 1.61 -20.00 6.45
CA THR A 198 1.84 -21.04 7.47
C THR A 198 0.65 -22.01 7.62
N GLY A 199 -0.36 -21.90 6.75
CA GLY A 199 -1.53 -22.78 6.76
C GLY A 199 -2.62 -22.38 7.74
N VAL A 200 -2.48 -21.24 8.43
CA VAL A 200 -3.53 -20.67 9.27
C VAL A 200 -4.51 -19.92 8.37
N SER A 201 -5.75 -20.39 8.29
CA SER A 201 -6.78 -19.73 7.49
C SER A 201 -7.06 -18.33 8.05
N PRO A 202 -6.79 -17.24 7.30
CA PRO A 202 -7.16 -15.91 7.75
C PRO A 202 -8.68 -15.78 7.79
N HIS A 203 -9.18 -14.97 8.72
CA HIS A 203 -10.61 -14.69 8.83
C HIS A 203 -11.12 -14.04 7.53
N GLY A 204 -12.25 -14.55 7.02
CA GLY A 204 -13.00 -14.20 5.81
C GLY A 204 -12.63 -12.97 4.98
N PHE A 205 -12.74 -13.11 3.66
CA PHE A 205 -12.58 -12.04 2.69
C PHE A 205 -13.63 -10.92 2.90
N SER A 206 -13.19 -9.75 3.38
CA SER A 206 -14.05 -8.57 3.50
C SER A 206 -14.06 -7.80 2.18
N LEU A 207 -15.20 -7.82 1.49
CA LEU A 207 -15.48 -6.96 0.34
C LEU A 207 -15.58 -5.50 0.79
N THR A 208 -15.09 -4.58 -0.04
CA THR A 208 -15.34 -3.15 0.13
C THR A 208 -16.75 -2.87 -0.41
N SER A 209 -17.60 -2.21 0.39
CA SER A 209 -18.90 -1.77 -0.09
C SER A 209 -18.72 -0.68 -1.14
N LYS A 210 -19.43 -0.80 -2.26
CA LYS A 210 -19.53 0.27 -3.27
C LYS A 210 -20.80 1.10 -3.12
N VAL A 211 -21.61 0.82 -2.09
CA VAL A 211 -22.83 1.57 -1.83
C VAL A 211 -22.45 2.85 -1.10
N LEU A 212 -22.70 3.98 -1.76
CA LEU A 212 -22.49 5.31 -1.19
C LEU A 212 -23.80 5.79 -0.56
N ASP A 213 -23.72 6.24 0.68
CA ASP A 213 -24.80 6.99 1.32
C ASP A 213 -24.76 8.45 0.86
N ASP A 214 -25.90 9.04 0.50
CA ASP A 214 -25.99 10.41 -0.01
C ASP A 214 -25.44 11.42 1.01
N ALA A 215 -25.67 11.18 2.30
CA ALA A 215 -25.13 12.03 3.35
C ALA A 215 -23.59 11.94 3.45
N GLN A 216 -23.04 10.74 3.22
CA GLN A 216 -21.60 10.50 3.18
C GLN A 216 -20.93 11.17 1.98
N SER A 217 -21.55 11.06 0.79
CA SER A 217 -21.09 11.75 -0.41
C SER A 217 -21.06 13.27 -0.24
N LYS A 218 -22.09 13.84 0.40
CA LYS A 218 -22.14 15.28 0.70
C LYS A 218 -21.01 15.73 1.64
N ARG A 219 -20.70 14.96 2.67
CA ARG A 219 -19.60 15.24 3.60
C ARG A 219 -18.24 15.17 2.91
N TYR A 220 -18.05 14.16 2.05
CA TYR A 220 -16.84 14.06 1.22
C TYR A 220 -16.67 15.28 0.31
N GLY A 221 -17.75 15.73 -0.35
CA GLY A 221 -17.74 16.94 -1.17
C GLY A 221 -17.41 18.23 -0.40
N GLN A 222 -17.64 18.25 0.91
CA GLN A 222 -17.25 19.35 1.81
C GLN A 222 -15.80 19.23 2.32
N GLY A 223 -15.06 18.19 1.91
CA GLY A 223 -13.69 17.93 2.34
C GLY A 223 -13.58 17.37 3.77
N VAL A 224 -14.66 16.80 4.31
CA VAL A 224 -14.67 16.15 5.62
C VAL A 224 -14.04 14.77 5.50
N PHE A 225 -13.01 14.51 6.32
CA PHE A 225 -12.34 13.22 6.37
C PHE A 225 -13.12 12.24 7.25
N GLU A 226 -13.68 11.20 6.63
CA GLU A 226 -14.53 10.23 7.32
C GLU A 226 -13.80 8.90 7.55
N PHE A 227 -13.84 8.41 8.78
CA PHE A 227 -13.21 7.13 9.13
C PHE A 227 -14.02 5.93 8.61
N GLY A 228 -15.34 6.05 8.59
CA GLY A 228 -16.26 4.96 8.27
C GLY A 228 -16.59 4.12 9.51
N VAL A 229 -16.87 2.84 9.31
CA VAL A 229 -17.26 1.91 10.40
C VAL A 229 -16.09 1.54 11.31
N PRO A 230 -16.33 1.21 12.60
CA PRO A 230 -15.29 0.71 13.49
C PRO A 230 -14.55 -0.49 12.90
N SER A 231 -13.22 -0.47 12.95
CA SER A 231 -12.39 -1.50 12.32
C SER A 231 -11.12 -1.77 13.13
N PRO A 232 -10.67 -3.05 13.22
CA PRO A 232 -9.37 -3.39 13.78
C PRO A 232 -8.19 -2.68 13.10
N LEU A 233 -8.36 -2.25 11.84
CA LEU A 233 -7.35 -1.50 11.10
C LEU A 233 -6.99 -0.16 11.79
N PHE A 234 -7.86 0.38 12.63
CA PHE A 234 -7.58 1.61 13.36
C PHE A 234 -6.76 1.39 14.63
N VAL A 235 -6.67 0.15 15.12
CA VAL A 235 -6.00 -0.15 16.40
C VAL A 235 -4.53 0.27 16.41
N PRO A 236 -3.68 -0.08 15.42
CA PRO A 236 -2.29 0.36 15.43
C PRO A 236 -2.16 1.89 15.43
N LEU A 237 -2.99 2.58 14.64
CA LEU A 237 -3.01 4.03 14.55
C LEU A 237 -3.39 4.68 15.89
N THR A 238 -4.44 4.19 16.54
CA THR A 238 -4.87 4.73 17.83
C THR A 238 -3.87 4.43 18.94
N THR A 239 -3.27 3.24 18.94
CA THR A 239 -2.26 2.84 19.92
C THR A 239 -1.02 3.72 19.79
N ASP A 240 -0.51 3.92 18.58
CA ASP A 240 0.63 4.79 18.30
C ASP A 240 0.37 6.23 18.75
N ALA A 241 -0.83 6.77 18.44
CA ALA A 241 -1.21 8.11 18.87
C ALA A 241 -1.24 8.25 20.41
N ILE A 242 -1.76 7.24 21.13
CA ILE A 242 -1.79 7.23 22.60
C ILE A 242 -0.37 7.15 23.18
N ILE A 243 0.47 6.25 22.65
CA ILE A 243 1.87 6.11 23.06
C ILE A 243 2.61 7.44 22.83
N ASN A 244 2.43 8.06 21.66
CA ASN A 244 3.06 9.32 21.34
C ASN A 244 2.64 10.44 22.31
N LEU A 245 1.34 10.58 22.58
CA LEU A 245 0.84 11.57 23.54
C LEU A 245 1.41 11.32 24.94
N PHE A 246 1.39 10.08 25.40
CA PHE A 246 1.93 9.70 26.71
C PHE A 246 3.43 9.99 26.81
N SER A 247 4.24 9.51 25.86
CA SER A 247 5.68 9.76 25.80
C SER A 247 5.99 11.26 25.75
N PHE A 248 5.23 12.04 24.98
CA PHE A 248 5.39 13.49 24.90
C PHE A 248 5.12 14.17 26.25
N THR A 249 4.02 13.81 26.93
CA THR A 249 3.72 14.34 28.27
C THR A 249 4.78 13.98 29.30
N LEU A 250 5.26 12.73 29.31
CA LEU A 250 6.35 12.30 30.17
C LEU A 250 7.64 13.07 29.88
N GLY A 251 7.99 13.24 28.60
CA GLY A 251 9.13 14.04 28.17
C GLY A 251 9.08 15.46 28.72
N LEU A 252 7.93 16.13 28.61
CA LEU A 252 7.76 17.50 29.14
C LEU A 252 7.88 17.58 30.67
N THR A 253 7.36 16.58 31.39
CA THR A 253 7.43 16.56 32.87
C THR A 253 8.76 16.04 33.42
N GLY A 254 9.56 15.38 32.58
CA GLY A 254 10.80 14.72 32.97
C GLY A 254 12.06 15.56 32.79
N PHE A 255 11.97 16.73 32.15
CA PHE A 255 13.05 17.71 32.01
C PHE A 255 12.99 18.80 33.06
#